data_AF-A0A8T3WA94-F1
#
_entry.id   AF-A0A8T3WA94-F1
#
_cell.length_a   1.000
_cell.length_b   1.000
_cell.length_c   1.000
_cell.angle_alpha   90.00
_cell.angle_beta   90.00
_cell.angle_gamma   90.00
#
_symmetry.space_group_name_H-M   'P 1'
#
loop_
_entity.id
_entity.type
_entity.pdbx_description
1 polymer ?
#
loop_
_entity_poly.entity_id
_entity_poly.type
_entity_poly.pdbx_seq_one_letter_code
_entity_poly.pdbx_strand_id
1 'polypeptide(L)'
;MPIETQITTCSEHYQMWKDKALLTSDIYESKKALERAFFWMELRSAFIFLRAVEQTRTDSETKEKLIKAKLNLSKKLSEYLKERIKEI
;
A
#
# COMPACT_ATOMS: atom_id res chain seq x y z
N MET A 1 -6.17 -12.72 -1.01
CA MET A 1 -5.40 -12.26 -2.17
C MET A 1 -3.93 -12.59 -1.94
N PRO A 2 -3.20 -13.17 -2.91
CA PRO A 2 -1.76 -13.42 -2.79
C PRO A 2 -0.97 -12.12 -2.54
N ILE A 3 0.13 -12.21 -1.79
CA ILE A 3 0.94 -11.02 -1.44
C ILE A 3 1.58 -10.38 -2.67
N GLU A 4 1.92 -11.17 -3.69
CA GLU A 4 2.40 -10.70 -4.99
C GLU A 4 1.37 -9.80 -5.67
N THR A 5 0.10 -10.21 -5.70
CA THR A 5 -0.99 -9.40 -6.26
C THR A 5 -1.12 -8.09 -5.50
N GLN A 6 -1.03 -8.10 -4.17
CA GLN A 6 -1.08 -6.89 -3.36
C GLN A 6 0.08 -5.93 -3.68
N ILE A 7 1.30 -6.45 -3.83
CA ILE A 7 2.49 -5.66 -4.20
C ILE A 7 2.31 -5.04 -5.59
N THR A 8 1.83 -5.80 -6.56
CA THR A 8 1.57 -5.31 -7.92
C THR A 8 0.52 -4.21 -7.92
N THR A 9 -0.64 -4.43 -7.28
CA THR A 9 -1.70 -3.42 -7.18
C THR A 9 -1.20 -2.13 -6.51
N CYS A 10 -0.42 -2.23 -5.43
CA CYS A 10 0.16 -1.03 -4.81
C CYS A 10 1.14 -0.32 -5.74
N SER A 11 1.91 -1.06 -6.55
CA SER A 11 2.87 -0.49 -7.51
C SER A 11 2.15 0.26 -8.64
N GLU A 12 1.07 -0.31 -9.19
CA GLU A 12 0.25 0.30 -10.22
C GLU A 12 -0.39 1.60 -9.74
N HIS A 13 -0.99 1.59 -8.55
CA HIS A 13 -1.58 2.80 -7.97
C HIS A 13 -0.54 3.85 -7.62
N TYR A 14 0.61 3.46 -7.07
CA TYR A 14 1.73 4.39 -6.85
C TYR A 14 2.12 5.08 -8.14
N GLN A 15 2.33 4.32 -9.21
CA GLN A 15 2.75 4.85 -10.51
C GLN A 15 1.69 5.81 -11.07
N MET A 16 0.41 5.42 -11.05
CA MET A 16 -0.71 6.27 -11.47
C MET A 16 -0.75 7.60 -10.71
N TRP A 17 -0.64 7.58 -9.39
CA TRP A 17 -0.69 8.80 -8.58
C TRP A 17 0.55 9.67 -8.72
N LYS A 18 1.74 9.06 -8.86
CA LYS A 18 2.98 9.77 -9.17
C LYS A 18 2.86 10.50 -10.50
N ASP A 19 2.40 9.81 -11.54
CA ASP A 19 2.28 10.42 -12.88
C ASP A 19 1.27 11.56 -12.86
N LYS A 20 0.13 11.38 -12.18
CA LYS A 20 -0.84 12.48 -11.98
C LYS A 20 -0.23 13.68 -11.25
N ALA A 21 0.59 13.44 -10.22
CA ALA A 21 1.25 14.52 -9.48
C ALA A 21 2.25 15.31 -10.34
N LEU A 22 2.94 14.65 -11.26
CA LEU A 22 3.94 15.25 -12.14
C LEU A 22 3.32 15.98 -13.34
N LEU A 23 2.15 15.53 -13.80
CA LEU A 23 1.49 16.08 -14.99
C LEU A 23 0.54 17.25 -14.70
N THR A 24 0.05 17.37 -13.46
CA THR A 24 -0.86 18.47 -13.09
C THR A 24 -0.09 19.79 -12.90
N SER A 25 -0.63 20.87 -13.46
CA SER A 25 -0.11 22.23 -13.28
C SER A 25 -0.63 22.91 -12.00
N ASP A 26 -1.69 22.36 -11.40
CA ASP A 26 -2.22 22.84 -10.12
C ASP A 26 -1.42 22.24 -8.95
N ILE A 27 -0.79 23.10 -8.18
CA ILE A 27 0.03 22.73 -7.02
C ILE A 27 -0.75 22.02 -5.92
N TYR A 28 -2.03 22.36 -5.73
CA TYR A 28 -2.88 21.75 -4.73
C TYR A 28 -3.26 20.32 -5.13
N GLU A 29 -3.62 20.11 -6.39
CA GLU A 29 -3.87 18.76 -6.92
C GLU A 29 -2.59 17.93 -7.02
N SER A 30 -1.44 18.55 -7.30
CA SER A 30 -0.14 17.88 -7.26
C SER A 30 0.16 17.34 -5.86
N LYS A 31 -0.04 18.18 -4.84
CA LYS A 31 0.15 17.80 -3.43
C LYS A 31 -0.75 16.62 -3.04
N LYS A 32 -2.05 16.69 -3.35
CA LYS A 32 -2.98 15.57 -3.07
C LYS A 32 -2.56 14.29 -3.78
N ALA A 33 -2.14 14.39 -5.04
CA ALA A 33 -1.69 13.23 -5.80
C ALA A 33 -0.41 12.62 -5.21
N LEU A 34 0.54 13.44 -4.73
CA LEU A 34 1.73 12.98 -4.00
C LEU A 34 1.38 12.28 -2.69
N GLU A 35 0.49 12.84 -1.88
CA GLU A 35 0.03 12.20 -0.63
C GLU A 35 -0.54 10.80 -0.91
N ARG A 36 -1.31 10.66 -2.01
CA ARG A 36 -1.83 9.36 -2.45
C ARG A 36 -0.72 8.43 -2.94
N ALA A 37 0.24 8.94 -3.73
CA ALA A 37 1.38 8.16 -4.17
C ALA A 37 2.18 7.62 -2.97
N PHE A 38 2.47 8.46 -1.97
CA PHE A 38 3.22 8.04 -0.78
C PHE A 38 2.49 6.96 0.01
N PHE A 39 1.17 7.08 0.19
CA PHE A 39 0.37 6.03 0.82
C PHE A 39 0.57 4.66 0.13
N TRP A 40 0.46 4.61 -1.20
CA TRP A 40 0.63 3.36 -1.95
C TRP A 40 2.07 2.83 -1.90
N MET A 41 3.06 3.72 -1.91
CA MET A 41 4.47 3.38 -1.77
C MET A 41 4.78 2.75 -0.40
N GLU A 42 4.25 3.33 0.68
CA GLU A 42 4.41 2.81 2.04
C GLU A 42 3.76 1.43 2.18
N LEU A 43 2.54 1.28 1.66
CA LEU A 43 1.82 0.01 1.70
C LEU A 43 2.55 -1.09 0.90
N ARG A 44 3.04 -0.75 -0.30
CA ARG A 44 3.90 -1.63 -1.11
C ARG A 44 5.12 -2.08 -0.33
N SER A 45 5.82 -1.14 0.32
CA SER A 45 7.04 -1.40 1.08
C SER A 45 6.77 -2.34 2.25
N ALA A 46 5.64 -2.15 2.95
CA ALA A 46 5.21 -3.03 4.02
C ALA A 46 4.94 -4.47 3.53
N PHE A 47 4.26 -4.63 2.38
CA PHE A 47 4.04 -5.97 1.81
C PHE A 47 5.35 -6.63 1.34
N ILE A 48 6.26 -5.89 0.71
CA ILE A 48 7.58 -6.43 0.33
C ILE A 48 8.33 -6.91 1.57
N PHE A 49 8.33 -6.13 2.65
CA PHE A 49 8.96 -6.52 3.91
C PHE A 49 8.35 -7.80 4.49
N LEU A 50 7.01 -7.89 4.56
CA LEU A 50 6.34 -9.09 5.05
C LEU A 50 6.62 -10.32 4.20
N ARG A 51 6.71 -10.17 2.87
CA ARG A 51 7.12 -11.24 1.96
C ARG A 51 8.53 -11.72 2.24
N ALA A 52 9.47 -10.80 2.45
CA ALA A 52 10.85 -11.12 2.79
C ALA A 52 10.93 -11.89 4.12
N VAL A 53 10.18 -11.47 5.14
CA VAL A 53 10.10 -12.19 6.42
C VAL A 53 9.51 -13.58 6.22
N GLU A 54 8.45 -13.72 5.41
CA GLU A 54 7.79 -15.01 5.14
C GLU A 54 8.72 -16.00 4.42
N GLN A 55 9.60 -15.50 3.55
CA GLN A 55 10.58 -16.31 2.81
C GLN A 55 11.80 -16.70 3.66
N THR A 56 12.15 -15.90 4.68
CA THR A 56 13.39 -16.08 5.46
C THR A 56 13.15 -16.72 6.82
N ARG A 57 11.93 -16.68 7.35
CA ARG A 57 11.59 -17.21 8.68
C ARG A 57 10.47 -18.25 8.60
N THR A 58 10.72 -19.42 9.19
CA THR A 58 9.80 -20.57 9.16
C THR A 58 9.20 -20.91 10.53
N ASP A 59 9.65 -20.25 11.60
CA ASP A 59 9.19 -20.50 12.97
C ASP A 59 7.72 -20.10 13.18
N SER A 60 7.04 -20.86 14.06
CA SER A 60 5.60 -20.74 14.30
C SER A 60 5.20 -19.37 14.85
N GLU A 61 6.03 -18.81 15.75
CA GLU A 61 5.80 -17.49 16.35
C GLU A 61 5.82 -16.39 15.28
N THR A 62 6.82 -16.43 14.38
CA THR A 62 6.90 -15.47 13.28
C THR A 62 5.71 -15.61 12.34
N LYS A 63 5.27 -16.83 12.00
CA LYS A 63 4.09 -17.05 11.15
C LYS A 63 2.83 -16.41 11.72
N GLU A 64 2.59 -16.55 13.02
CA GLU A 64 1.43 -15.94 13.68
C GLU A 64 1.49 -14.40 13.62
N LYS A 65 2.66 -13.82 13.93
CA LYS A 65 2.89 -12.38 13.82
C LYS A 65 2.70 -11.87 12.38
N LEU A 66 3.12 -12.67 11.39
CA LEU A 66 3.00 -12.34 9.96
C LEU A 66 1.54 -12.28 9.52
N ILE A 67 0.72 -13.24 9.95
CA ILE A 67 -0.73 -13.25 9.68
C ILE A 67 -1.39 -12.01 10.29
N LYS A 68 -1.09 -11.70 11.56
CA LYS A 68 -1.61 -10.49 12.24
C LYS A 68 -1.20 -9.21 11.51
N ALA A 69 0.05 -9.10 11.08
CA ALA A 69 0.54 -7.95 10.33
C ALA A 69 -0.17 -7.79 8.96
N LYS A 70 -0.31 -8.89 8.21
CA LYS A 70 -1.04 -8.92 6.92
C LYS A 70 -2.50 -8.47 7.07
N LEU A 71 -3.19 -8.94 8.12
CA LEU A 71 -4.56 -8.52 8.43
C LEU A 71 -4.65 -7.03 8.76
N ASN A 72 -3.73 -6.52 9.58
CA ASN A 72 -3.69 -5.10 9.94
C ASN A 72 -3.46 -4.19 8.72
N LEU A 73 -2.55 -4.56 7.81
CA LEU A 73 -2.34 -3.82 6.56
C LEU A 73 -3.57 -3.85 5.66
N SER A 74 -4.23 -5.01 5.55
CA SER A 74 -5.47 -5.15 4.78
C SER A 74 -6.61 -4.29 5.35
N LYS A 75 -6.68 -4.18 6.68
CA LYS A 75 -7.60 -3.29 7.37
C LYS A 75 -7.30 -1.82 7.08
N LYS A 76 -6.03 -1.39 7.20
CA LYS A 76 -5.61 -0.02 6.85
C LYS A 76 -5.95 0.34 5.40
N LEU A 77 -5.73 -0.58 4.46
CA LEU A 77 -6.12 -0.39 3.07
C LEU A 77 -7.64 -0.18 2.93
N SER A 78 -8.43 -1.00 3.61
CA SER A 78 -9.89 -0.90 3.59
C SER A 78 -10.39 0.41 4.21
N GLU A 79 -9.76 0.88 5.30
CA GLU A 79 -10.07 2.15 5.96
C GLU A 79 -9.74 3.34 5.04
N TYR A 80 -8.55 3.33 4.44
CA TYR A 80 -8.18 4.34 3.44
C TYR A 80 -9.18 4.42 2.29
N LEU A 81 -9.58 3.27 1.72
CA LEU A 81 -10.59 3.25 0.65
C LEU A 81 -11.95 3.80 1.11
N LYS A 82 -12.37 3.47 2.34
CA LYS A 82 -13.64 3.98 2.90
C LYS A 82 -13.62 5.49 3.12
N GLU A 83 -12.50 6.03 3.61
CA GLU A 83 -12.35 7.48 3.77
C GLU A 83 -12.37 8.18 2.41
N ARG A 84 -11.72 7.60 1.40
CA ARG A 84 -11.71 8.17 0.06
C ARG A 84 -13.02 8.05 -0.71
N ILE A 85 -13.81 7.00 -0.50
CA ILE A 85 -15.17 6.89 -1.08
C ILE A 85 -16.07 8.01 -0.58
N LYS A 86 -15.85 8.54 0.64
CA LYS A 86 -16.62 9.67 1.18
C LYS A 86 -16.18 11.03 0.63
N GLU A 87 -15.04 11.10 -0.06
CA GLU A 87 -14.53 12.31 -0.72
C GLU A 87 -14.92 12.41 -2.21
N ILE A 88 -15.61 11.40 -2.74
CA ILE A 88 -16.21 11.36 -4.09
C ILE A 88 -17.68 11.78 -3.97
#